data_AF-A0A3S4FF13-F1
#
_entry.id   AF-A0A3S4FF13-F1
#
_cell.length_a   1.000
_cell.length_b   1.000
_cell.length_c   1.000
_cell.angle_alpha   90.00
_cell.angle_beta   90.00
_cell.angle_gamma   90.00
#
_symmetry.space_group_name_H-M   'P 1'
#
loop_
_entity.id
_entity.type
_entity.pdbx_description
1 polymer ?
#
loop_
_entity_poly.entity_id
_entity_poly.type
_entity_poly.pdbx_seq_one_letter_code
_entity_poly.pdbx_strand_id
1 'polypeptide(L)' 'MEHIIVTQGKALVGLTEAPEELAEGDYICYPGDQEHIFKALEPDTQAILVAEQN' A
#
# COMPACT_ATOMS: atom_id res chain seq x y z
N MET A 1 11.39 -6.27 -0.30
CA MET A 1 9.91 -6.34 -0.17
C MET A 1 9.39 -4.97 0.21
N GLU A 2 8.20 -4.61 -0.22
CA GLU A 2 7.49 -3.45 0.33
C GLU A 2 6.37 -3.92 1.25
N HIS A 3 6.26 -3.28 2.41
CA HIS A 3 5.23 -3.52 3.40
C HIS A 3 4.45 -2.22 3.59
N ILE A 4 3.13 -2.29 3.46
CA ILE A 4 2.26 -1.12 3.62
C ILE A 4 1.18 -1.42 4.63
N ILE A 5 0.97 -0.48 5.55
CA ILE A 5 -0.13 -0.49 6.52
C ILE A 5 -0.86 0.84 6.41
N VAL A 6 -2.17 0.84 6.14
CA VAL A 6 -2.97 2.07 6.18
C VAL A 6 -3.30 2.39 7.63
N THR A 7 -2.91 3.58 8.08
CA THR A 7 -3.12 4.04 9.47
C THR A 7 -4.29 5.01 9.61
N GLN A 8 -4.79 5.55 8.50
CA GLN A 8 -5.97 6.40 8.43
C GLN A 8 -6.52 6.43 6.99
N GLY A 9 -7.83 6.40 6.82
CA GLY A 9 -8.49 6.55 5.52
C GLY A 9 -8.48 5.27 4.69
N LYS A 10 -8.42 5.41 3.35
CA LYS A 10 -8.52 4.30 2.40
C LYS A 10 -7.57 4.49 1.21
N ALA A 11 -6.90 3.41 0.78
CA ALA A 11 -5.99 3.43 -0.35
C ALA A 11 -6.18 2.24 -1.28
N LEU A 12 -5.87 2.43 -2.57
CA LEU A 12 -5.67 1.36 -3.54
C LEU A 12 -4.15 1.13 -3.66
N VAL A 13 -3.69 -0.04 -3.26
CA VAL A 13 -2.26 -0.38 -3.10
C VAL A 13 -1.97 -1.77 -3.63
N GLY A 14 -0.84 -1.94 -4.31
CA GLY A 14 -0.36 -3.25 -4.76
C GLY A 14 0.24 -3.18 -6.15
N LEU A 15 0.48 -4.34 -6.76
CA LEU A 15 0.93 -4.42 -8.15
C LEU A 15 -0.11 -3.81 -9.08
N THR A 16 0.30 -3.16 -10.16
CA THR A 16 -0.63 -2.51 -11.11
C THR A 16 -1.61 -3.50 -11.75
N GLU A 17 -1.22 -4.77 -11.91
CA GLU A 17 -2.07 -5.83 -12.44
C GLU A 17 -3.06 -6.42 -11.42
N ALA A 18 -2.79 -6.25 -10.13
CA ALA A 18 -3.58 -6.81 -9.04
C ALA A 18 -3.58 -5.87 -7.81
N PRO A 19 -4.16 -4.67 -7.93
CA PRO A 19 -4.21 -3.75 -6.81
C PRO A 19 -5.33 -4.15 -5.83
N GLU A 20 -5.09 -3.92 -4.55
CA GLU A 20 -6.04 -4.19 -3.47
C GLU A 20 -6.49 -2.90 -2.81
N GLU A 21 -7.78 -2.83 -2.43
CA GLU A 21 -8.28 -1.74 -1.60
C GLU A 21 -8.02 -2.04 -0.12
N LEU A 22 -7.31 -1.13 0.56
CA LEU A 22 -6.97 -1.22 1.96
C LEU A 22 -7.70 -0.13 2.75
N ALA A 23 -8.34 -0.52 3.86
CA ALA A 23 -8.89 0.38 4.87
C ALA A 23 -7.94 0.53 6.06
N GLU A 24 -8.28 1.40 7.01
CA GLU A 24 -7.52 1.58 8.25
C GLU A 24 -7.28 0.25 8.99
N GLY A 25 -6.01 -0.02 9.29
CA GLY A 25 -5.55 -1.25 9.93
C GLY A 25 -5.17 -2.37 8.95
N ASP A 26 -5.56 -2.27 7.68
CA ASP A 26 -5.21 -3.27 6.67
C ASP A 26 -3.73 -3.18 6.27
N TYR A 27 -3.20 -4.35 5.89
CA TYR A 27 -1.79 -4.56 5.55
C TYR A 27 -1.65 -5.32 4.24
N ILE A 28 -0.66 -4.93 3.43
CA ILE A 28 -0.22 -5.69 2.24
C ILE A 28 1.30 -5.74 2.16
N CYS A 29 1.82 -6.77 1.48
CA CYS A 29 3.23 -6.87 1.12
C CYS A 29 3.39 -7.45 -0.29
N TYR A 30 4.31 -6.88 -1.07
CA TYR A 30 4.58 -7.28 -2.45
C TYR A 30 6.04 -7.00 -2.84
N PRO A 31 6.53 -7.55 -3.97
CA PRO A 31 7.87 -7.25 -4.49
C PRO A 31 8.02 -5.76 -4.84
N GLY A 32 9.01 -5.08 -4.26
CA GLY A 32 9.25 -3.65 -4.47
C GLY A 32 9.93 -3.29 -5.78
N ASP A 33 10.30 -4.30 -6.58
CA ASP A 33 10.96 -4.18 -7.89
C ASP A 33 9.99 -4.36 -9.06
N GLN A 34 8.69 -4.50 -8.78
CA GLN A 34 7.63 -4.59 -9.78
C GLN A 34 6.79 -3.31 -9.79
N GLU A 35 6.14 -3.02 -10.93
CA GLU A 35 5.31 -1.83 -11.08
C GLU A 35 4.11 -1.89 -10.13
N HIS A 36 3.97 -0.86 -9.30
CA HIS A 36 2.95 -0.80 -8.25
C HIS A 36 2.25 0.56 -8.23
N ILE A 37 1.04 0.54 -7.67
CA ILE A 37 0.22 1.73 -7.45
C ILE A 37 0.11 2.00 -5.94
N PHE A 38 0.14 3.29 -5.60
CA PHE A 38 -0.21 3.79 -4.28
C PHE A 38 -1.12 5.00 -4.47
N LYS A 39 -2.44 4.80 -4.32
CA LYS A 39 -3.44 5.85 -4.56
C LYS A 39 -4.35 6.01 -3.35
N ALA A 40 -4.34 7.18 -2.73
CA ALA A 40 -5.35 7.55 -1.75
C ALA A 40 -6.75 7.61 -2.42
N LEU A 41 -7.73 6.99 -1.79
CA LEU A 41 -9.14 7.01 -2.19
C LEU A 41 -9.95 8.02 -1.36
N GLU A 42 -9.43 8.41 -0.20
CA GLU A 42 -10.03 9.41 0.69
C GLU A 42 -9.02 10.54 1.01
N PRO A 43 -9.49 11.78 1.27
CA PRO A 43 -8.66 12.85 1.81
C PRO A 43 -7.97 12.43 3.11
N ASP A 44 -6.80 12.99 3.36
CA ASP A 44 -6.03 12.77 4.60
C ASP A 44 -5.69 11.29 4.88
N THR A 45 -5.70 10.43 3.85
CA THR A 45 -5.25 9.03 3.95
C THR A 45 -3.77 8.98 4.33
N GLN A 46 -3.45 8.18 5.35
CA GLN A 46 -2.09 7.95 5.82
C GLN A 46 -1.76 6.47 5.79
N ALA A 47 -0.52 6.15 5.39
CA ALA A 47 0.01 4.80 5.48
C ALA A 47 1.48 4.83 5.89
N ILE A 48 1.92 3.74 6.50
CA ILE A 48 3.33 3.47 6.74
C ILE A 48 3.81 2.54 5.63
N LEU A 49 4.91 2.93 4.96
CA LEU A 49 5.64 2.09 4.02
C LEU A 49 6.97 1.69 4.66
N VAL A 50 7.28 0.39 4.64
CA VAL A 50 8.60 -0.15 5.00
C VAL A 50 9.19 -0.86 3.78
N ALA A 51 10.37 -0.41 3.35
CA ALA A 51 11.14 -1.07 2.30
C ALA A 51 12.20 -1.98 2.94
N GLU A 52 12.04 -3.29 2.75
CA GLU A 52 13.01 -4.30 3.18
C GLU A 52 13.97 -4.61 2.03
N GLN A 53 15.27 -4.48 2.29
CA GLN A 53 16.36 -4.82 1.37
C GLN A 53 17.31 -5.81 2.06
N ASN A 54 17.71 -6.85 1.33
CA ASN A 54 18.72 -7.83 1.76
C ASN A 54 20.09 -7.52 1.14
#